data_AF-A0A3B9X6C7-F1
#
_entry.id   AF-A0A3B9X6C7-F1
#
_cell.length_a   1.000
_cell.length_b   1.000
_cell.length_c   1.000
_cell.angle_alpha   90.00
_cell.angle_beta   90.00
_cell.angle_gamma   90.00
#
_symmetry.space_group_name_H-M   'P 1'
#
loop_
_entity.id
_entity.type
_entity.pdbx_description
1 polymer ?
#
loop_
_entity_poly.entity_id
_entity_poly.type
_entity_poly.pdbx_seq_one_letter_code
_entity_poly.pdbx_strand_id
1 'polypeptide(L)' 'IAELARADGIFLDPVYTGKAFHGMVSELNKGEKGAFPGVKNIVFVHTGGLFGVFPQQQNFSFD' A
#
# COMPACT_ATOMS: atom_id res chain seq x y z
N ILE A 1 -2.07 0.44 5.01
CA ILE A 1 -0.77 0.27 5.70
C ILE A 1 -0.84 -0.87 6.70
N ALA A 2 -1.65 -0.76 7.77
CA ALA A 2 -1.76 -1.81 8.79
C ALA A 2 -2.17 -3.19 8.22
N GLU A 3 -3.03 -3.22 7.20
CA GLU A 3 -3.44 -4.46 6.52
C GLU A 3 -2.24 -5.18 5.87
N LEU A 4 -1.49 -4.49 5.00
CA LEU A 4 -0.31 -5.06 4.33
C LEU A 4 0.79 -5.45 5.34
N ALA A 5 1.02 -4.62 6.36
CA ALA A 5 2.01 -4.93 7.40
C ALA A 5 1.63 -6.20 8.18
N ARG A 6 0.33 -6.43 8.45
CA ARG A 6 -0.15 -7.64 9.13
C ARG A 6 -0.10 -8.88 8.22
N ALA A 7 -0.40 -8.72 6.94
CA ALA A 7 -0.44 -9.84 5.99
C ALA A 7 0.97 -10.30 5.59
N ASP A 8 1.85 -9.36 5.24
CA ASP A 8 3.12 -9.65 4.54
C ASP A 8 4.36 -9.13 5.27
N GLY A 9 4.21 -8.43 6.41
CA GLY A 9 5.33 -7.83 7.14
C GLY A 9 5.97 -6.63 6.44
N ILE A 10 5.34 -6.10 5.38
CA ILE A 10 5.82 -4.95 4.62
C ILE A 10 5.16 -3.67 5.14
N PHE A 11 6.00 -2.73 5.59
CA PHE A 11 5.57 -1.42 6.04
C PHE A 11 5.64 -0.40 4.91
N LEU A 12 4.58 0.39 4.76
CA LEU A 12 4.53 1.51 3.83
C LEU A 12 4.42 2.82 4.61
N ASP A 13 5.01 3.88 4.05
CA ASP A 13 4.94 5.20 4.62
C ASP A 13 3.60 5.90 4.26
N PRO A 14 3.08 6.78 5.14
CA PRO A 14 1.79 7.44 4.96
C PRO A 14 1.80 8.58 3.92
N VAL A 15 2.97 9.04 3.47
CA VAL A 15 3.13 10.18 2.58
C VAL A 15 3.21 9.77 1.11
N TYR A 16 3.93 8.68 0.80
CA TYR A 16 4.24 8.23 -0.56
C TYR A 16 3.85 6.78 -0.82
N THR A 17 4.61 5.81 -0.29
CA THR A 17 4.46 4.39 -0.66
C THR A 17 3.10 3.82 -0.27
N GLY A 18 2.53 4.28 0.84
CA GLY A 18 1.16 3.94 1.26
C GLY A 18 0.11 4.41 0.25
N LYS A 19 0.27 5.62 -0.30
CA LYS A 19 -0.64 6.18 -1.31
C LYS A 19 -0.48 5.46 -2.65
N ALA A 20 0.76 5.19 -3.06
CA ALA A 20 1.04 4.46 -4.29
C ALA A 20 0.45 3.05 -4.27
N PHE A 21 0.67 2.31 -3.17
CA PHE A 21 0.12 0.97 -3.02
C PHE A 21 -1.41 0.98 -2.96
N HIS A 22 -1.99 1.93 -2.22
CA HIS A 22 -3.44 2.10 -2.16
C HIS A 22 -4.05 2.38 -3.55
N GLY A 23 -3.43 3.26 -4.34
CA GLY A 23 -3.84 3.54 -5.71
C GLY A 23 -3.77 2.29 -6.60
N MET A 24 -2.65 1.55 -6.54
CA MET A 24 -2.48 0.30 -7.29
C MET A 24 -3.58 -0.72 -6.96
N VAL A 25 -3.80 -1.01 -5.67
CA VAL A 25 -4.86 -1.94 -5.23
C VAL A 25 -6.25 -1.44 -5.64
N SER A 26 -6.50 -0.13 -5.54
CA SER A 26 -7.78 0.46 -5.94
C SER A 26 -8.05 0.28 -7.44
N GLU A 27 -7.04 0.45 -8.29
CA GLU A 27 -7.16 0.21 -9.72
C GLU A 27 -7.33 -1.29 -10.04
N LEU A 28 -6.65 -2.18 -9.33
CA LEU A 28 -6.82 -3.62 -9.49
C LEU A 28 -8.24 -4.09 -9.12
N ASN A 29 -8.80 -3.53 -8.05
CA ASN A 29 -10.16 -3.85 -7.59
C ASN A 29 -11.25 -3.41 -8.59
N LYS A 30 -10.95 -2.48 -9.51
CA LYS A 30 -11.88 -2.10 -10.59
C LYS A 30 -11.92 -3.14 -11.72
N GLY A 31 -11.03 -4.14 -11.72
CA GLY A 31 -10.96 -5.18 -12.75
C GLY A 31 -10.77 -4.60 -14.15
N GLU A 32 -11.59 -5.05 -15.10
CA GLU A 32 -11.54 -4.60 -16.51
C GLU A 32 -11.79 -3.10 -16.71
N LYS A 33 -12.34 -2.40 -15.70
CA LYS A 33 -12.54 -0.94 -15.73
C LYS A 33 -11.38 -0.16 -15.09
N GLY A 34 -10.41 -0.85 -14.52
CA GLY A 34 -9.25 -0.27 -13.86
C GLY A 34 -8.11 0.03 -14.84
N ALA A 35 -7.00 0.53 -14.29
CA ALA A 35 -5.81 0.86 -15.07
C ALA A 35 -5.01 -0.35 -15.63
N PHE A 36 -5.32 -1.58 -15.22
CA PHE A 36 -4.51 -2.77 -15.53
C PHE A 36 -5.29 -3.95 -16.14
N PRO A 37 -6.14 -3.75 -17.17
CA PRO A 37 -6.92 -4.84 -17.76
C PRO A 37 -6.01 -5.90 -18.38
N GLY A 38 -6.30 -7.18 -18.13
CA GLY A 38 -5.53 -8.31 -18.65
C GLY A 38 -4.09 -8.47 -18.11
N VAL A 39 -3.63 -7.60 -17.21
CA VAL A 39 -2.29 -7.69 -16.62
C VAL A 39 -2.26 -8.81 -15.58
N LYS A 40 -1.32 -9.76 -15.74
CA LYS A 40 -1.19 -10.91 -14.83
C LYS A 40 -0.18 -10.71 -13.70
N ASN A 41 0.89 -9.95 -13.96
CA ASN A 41 1.98 -9.73 -13.02
C ASN A 41 2.27 -8.24 -12.90
N ILE A 42 2.35 -7.75 -11.66
CA ILE A 42 2.66 -6.36 -11.35
C ILE A 42 3.82 -6.34 -10.36
N VAL A 43 4.83 -5.51 -10.65
CA VAL A 43 5.93 -5.25 -9.73
C VAL A 43 5.67 -3.92 -9.05
N PHE A 44 5.43 -3.96 -7.74
CA PHE A 44 5.35 -2.75 -6.93
C PHE A 44 6.75 -2.34 -6.45
N VAL A 45 7.17 -1.12 -6.79
CA VAL A 45 8.46 -0.58 -6.33
C VAL A 45 8.27 0.08 -4.97
N HIS A 46 8.66 -0.61 -3.91
CA HIS A 46 8.65 -0.07 -2.56
C HIS A 46 9.83 0.89 -2.36
N THR A 47 9.59 2.20 -2.49
CA THR A 47 10.62 3.25 -2.43
C THR A 47 11.04 3.65 -1.00
N GLY A 48 10.62 2.91 0.03
CA GLY A 48 10.99 3.14 1.43
C GLY A 48 10.05 4.08 2.18
N GLY A 49 10.62 4.92 3.06
CA GLY A 49 9.87 5.89 3.87
C GLY A 49 9.40 5.39 5.24
N LEU A 50 9.81 4.19 5.67
CA LEU A 50 9.39 3.53 6.92
C LEU A 50 9.30 4.46 8.14
N PHE A 51 10.30 5.32 8.34
CA PHE A 51 10.33 6.22 9.49
C PHE A 51 9.15 7.21 9.55
N GLY A 52 8.46 7.45 8.43
CA GLY A 52 7.25 8.25 8.37
C GLY A 52 6.06 7.65 9.14
N VAL A 53 6.13 6.38 9.54
CA VAL A 53 5.10 5.73 10.37
C VAL A 53 5.16 6.21 11.83
N PHE A 54 6.35 6.48 12.39
CA PHE A 54 6.49 6.80 13.82
C PHE A 54 5.73 8.06 14.26
N PRO A 55 5.77 9.19 13.52
CA PRO A 55 4.96 10.37 13.87
C PRO A 55 3.46 10.14 13.79
N GLN A 56 3.02 9.08 13.11
CA GLN A 56 1.61 8.72 12.93
C GLN A 56 1.12 7.70 13.97
N GLN A 57 1.88 7.42 15.04
CA GLN A 57 1.55 6.38 16.02
C GLN A 57 0.10 6.43 16.51
N GLN A 58 -0.44 7.63 16.78
CA GLN A 58 -1.81 7.80 17.27
C GLN A 58 -2.90 7.35 16.27
N ASN A 59 -2.55 7.17 15.00
CA ASN A 59 -3.45 6.73 13.95
C ASN A 59 -3.43 5.19 13.75
N PHE A 60 -2.64 4.46 14.53
CA PHE A 60 -2.60 3.00 14.50
C PHE A 60 -3.29 2.41 15.74
N SER A 61 -4.25 1.52 15.51
CA SER A 61 -4.80 0.64 16.55
C SER A 61 -4.10 -0.71 16.51
N PHE A 62 -3.78 -1.24 17.69
CA PHE A 62 -3.15 -2.55 17.87
C PHE A 62 -4.12 -3.41 18.69
N ASP A 63 -5.22 -3.79 18.04
CA ASP A 63 -6.19 -4.76 18.54
C ASP A 63 -5.77 -6.20 18.18
#